data_AF-A0A382LDR2-F1
#
_entry.id   AF-A0A382LDR2-F1
#
_cell.length_a   1.000
_cell.length_b   1.000
_cell.length_c   1.000
_cell.angle_alpha   90.00
_cell.angle_beta   90.00
_cell.angle_gamma   90.00
#
_symmetry.space_group_name_H-M   'P 1'
#
loop_
_entity.id
_entity.type
_entity.pdbx_description
1 polymer ?
#
loop_
_entity_poly.entity_id
_entity_poly.type
_entity_poly.pdbx_seq_one_letter_code
_entity_poly.pdbx_strand_id
1 'polypeptide(L)'
;MSTHELGVVVRTDASLAIGTGHVMRCLTLASALREQGAAVLFVCREHDGHLCDLIETRGFSVSRLPSPHLDTQGEHRSTSVVH
;
A
#
# COMPACT_ATOMS: atom_id res chain seq x y z
N MET A 1 24.63 20.65 -7.24
CA MET A 1 23.73 19.92 -8.15
C MET A 1 22.56 19.47 -7.29
N SER A 2 21.37 20.01 -7.49
CA SER A 2 20.19 19.61 -6.71
C SER A 2 19.70 18.28 -7.24
N THR A 3 19.95 17.20 -6.51
CA THR A 3 19.38 15.89 -6.78
C THR A 3 17.90 15.95 -6.41
N HIS A 4 17.02 16.25 -7.37
CA HIS A 4 15.60 16.08 -7.15
C HIS A 4 15.30 14.59 -7.24
N GLU A 5 15.04 13.97 -6.09
CA GLU A 5 14.58 12.59 -6.00
C GLU A 5 13.14 12.52 -6.53
N LEU A 6 12.93 11.81 -7.63
CA LEU A 6 11.60 11.64 -8.20
C LEU A 6 10.81 10.66 -7.33
N GLY A 7 9.82 11.17 -6.60
CA GLY A 7 8.87 10.34 -5.84
C GLY A 7 7.73 9.84 -6.72
N VAL A 8 7.51 8.52 -6.74
CA VAL A 8 6.44 7.87 -7.50
C VAL A 8 5.55 7.06 -6.56
N VAL A 9 4.24 7.28 -6.64
CA VAL A 9 3.24 6.50 -5.90
C VAL A 9 2.46 5.62 -6.86
N VAL A 10 2.47 4.31 -6.60
CA VAL A 10 1.75 3.31 -7.40
C VAL A 10 0.61 2.73 -6.58
N ARG A 11 -0.63 3.07 -6.94
CA ARG A 11 -1.80 2.43 -6.35
C ARG A 11 -2.17 1.18 -7.15
N THR A 12 -2.23 0.03 -6.48
CA THR A 12 -2.65 -1.22 -7.12
C THR A 12 -3.44 -2.06 -6.11
N ASP A 13 -4.75 -2.12 -6.30
CA ASP A 13 -5.63 -2.92 -5.44
C ASP A 13 -5.71 -4.33 -6.03
N ALA A 14 -5.19 -5.34 -5.32
CA ALA A 14 -5.02 -6.71 -5.84
C ALA A 14 -5.92 -7.70 -5.13
N SER A 15 -7.00 -8.17 -5.75
CA SER A 15 -7.90 -9.17 -5.17
C SER A 15 -7.80 -10.51 -5.86
N LEU A 16 -8.14 -11.58 -5.14
CA LEU A 16 -8.25 -12.93 -5.71
C LEU A 16 -9.20 -12.96 -6.93
N ALA A 17 -10.19 -12.07 -6.97
CA ALA A 17 -11.21 -11.97 -8.02
C ALA A 17 -10.74 -11.22 -9.28
N ILE A 18 -9.80 -10.26 -9.16
CA ILE A 18 -9.33 -9.42 -10.28
C ILE A 18 -8.01 -9.98 -10.88
N GLY A 19 -7.33 -10.87 -10.16
CA GLY A 19 -6.09 -11.50 -10.57
C GLY A 19 -4.85 -10.64 -10.26
N THR A 20 -3.66 -11.22 -10.41
CA THR A 20 -2.40 -10.62 -9.94
C THR A 20 -1.59 -9.91 -11.04
N GLY A 21 -2.07 -9.94 -12.29
CA GLY A 21 -1.32 -9.49 -13.47
C GLY A 21 -0.95 -8.00 -13.44
N HIS A 22 -1.83 -7.14 -12.91
CA HIS A 22 -1.54 -5.71 -12.79
C HIS A 22 -0.47 -5.44 -11.73
N VAL A 23 -0.43 -6.19 -10.62
CA VAL A 23 0.61 -6.05 -9.59
C VAL A 23 1.98 -6.40 -10.17
N MET A 24 2.08 -7.50 -10.91
CA MET A 24 3.34 -7.91 -11.53
C MET A 24 3.85 -6.88 -12.54
N ARG A 25 2.96 -6.30 -13.36
CA ARG A 25 3.32 -5.22 -14.28
C ARG A 25 3.77 -3.95 -13.54
N CYS A 26 3.08 -3.59 -12.47
CA CYS A 26 3.47 -2.47 -11.61
C CYS A 26 4.83 -2.71 -10.95
N LEU A 27 5.13 -3.92 -10.49
CA LEU A 27 6.43 -4.29 -9.92
C LEU A 27 7.56 -4.18 -10.95
N THR A 28 7.32 -4.62 -12.19
CA THR A 28 8.30 -4.47 -13.28
C THR A 28 8.57 -2.99 -13.56
N LEU A 29 7.52 -2.16 -13.67
CA LEU A 29 7.69 -0.72 -13.89
C LEU A 29 8.39 -0.03 -12.71
N ALA A 30 7.99 -0.35 -11.48
CA ALA A 30 8.61 0.20 -10.27
C ALA A 30 10.10 -0.14 -10.16
N SER A 31 10.50 -1.34 -10.60
CA SER A 31 11.91 -1.75 -10.65
C SER A 31 12.70 -0.89 -11.62
N ALA A 32 12.18 -0.69 -12.84
CA ALA A 32 12.82 0.16 -13.85
C ALA A 32 12.90 1.64 -13.43
N LEU A 33 11.93 2.14 -12.66
CA LEU A 33 11.95 3.49 -12.10
C LEU A 33 12.98 3.61 -10.97
N ARG A 34 13.08 2.62 -10.08
CA ARG A 34 14.08 2.57 -9.01
C ARG A 34 15.50 2.54 -9.58
N GLU A 35 15.73 1.81 -10.68
CA GLU A 35 17.01 1.80 -11.40
C GLU A 35 17.40 3.18 -11.96
N GLN A 36 16.42 4.06 -12.20
CA GLN A 36 16.64 5.45 -12.61
C GLN A 36 16.76 6.42 -11.42
N GLY A 37 16.80 5.91 -10.19
CA GLY A 37 16.93 6.70 -8.96
C GLY A 37 15.62 7.25 -8.42
N ALA A 38 14.46 6.74 -8.87
CA ALA A 38 13.17 7.13 -8.30
C ALA A 38 12.89 6.41 -6.97
N ALA A 39 12.30 7.12 -6.03
CA ALA A 39 11.72 6.55 -4.81
C ALA A 39 10.29 6.09 -5.13
N VAL A 40 10.01 4.79 -4.96
CA VAL A 40 8.70 4.22 -5.28
C VAL A 40 7.98 3.74 -4.02
N LEU A 41 6.75 4.20 -3.83
CA LEU A 41 5.84 3.75 -2.77
C LEU A 41 4.61 3.08 -3.40
N PHE A 42 4.25 1.90 -2.92
CA PHE A 42 2.99 1.26 -3.28
C PHE A 42 1.89 1.63 -2.29
N VAL A 43 0.66 1.77 -2.79
CA VAL A 43 -0.54 1.91 -1.97
C VAL A 43 -1.49 0.80 -2.34
N CYS A 44 -1.85 -0.04 -1.37
CA CYS A 44 -2.69 -1.22 -1.57
C CYS A 44 -3.74 -1.30 -0.47
N ARG A 45 -4.96 -1.70 -0.79
CA ARG A 45 -5.97 -2.05 0.20
C ARG A 45 -5.77 -3.47 0.75
N GLU A 46 -5.93 -3.63 2.07
CA GLU A 46 -5.96 -4.94 2.72
C GLU A 46 -7.34 -5.59 2.59
N HIS A 47 -7.54 -6.34 1.50
CA HIS A 47 -8.69 -7.26 1.36
C HIS A 47 -8.17 -8.68 1.12
N ASP A 48 -9.06 -9.68 1.15
CA ASP A 48 -8.67 -11.08 0.99
C ASP A 48 -7.90 -11.33 -0.31
N GLY A 49 -6.71 -11.93 -0.17
CA GLY A 49 -5.79 -12.16 -1.29
C GLY A 49 -4.94 -10.95 -1.68
N HIS A 50 -4.76 -9.97 -0.78
CA HIS A 50 -3.84 -8.85 -1.00
C HIS A 50 -2.42 -9.33 -1.29
N LEU A 51 -1.68 -8.55 -2.08
CA LEU A 51 -0.30 -8.85 -2.45
C LEU A 51 0.71 -7.89 -1.79
N CYS A 52 0.35 -7.25 -0.68
CA CYS A 52 1.25 -6.36 0.06
C CYS A 52 2.57 -7.06 0.41
N ASP A 53 2.51 -8.27 0.95
CA ASP A 53 3.70 -9.03 1.35
C ASP A 53 4.58 -9.40 0.13
N LEU A 54 3.96 -9.66 -1.03
CA LEU A 54 4.71 -9.88 -2.27
C LEU A 54 5.44 -8.60 -2.71
N ILE A 55 4.82 -7.43 -2.56
CA ILE A 55 5.45 -6.15 -2.92
C ILE A 55 6.61 -5.85 -1.96
N GLU A 56 6.41 -6.08 -0.66
CA GLU A 56 7.44 -5.90 0.37
C GLU A 56 8.63 -6.85 0.18
N THR A 57 8.38 -8.13 -0.14
CA THR A 57 9.45 -9.10 -0.45
C THR A 57 10.24 -8.75 -1.71
N ARG A 58 9.69 -7.93 -2.61
CA ARG A 58 10.42 -7.34 -3.76
C ARG A 58 11.20 -6.07 -3.41
N GLY A 59 11.20 -5.68 -2.14
CA GLY A 59 11.95 -4.54 -1.62
C GLY A 59 11.31 -3.19 -1.91
N PHE A 60 9.98 -3.13 -2.03
CA PHE A 60 9.23 -1.88 -2.14
C PHE A 60 8.43 -1.62 -0.87
N SER A 61 8.34 -0.35 -0.46
CA SER A 61 7.48 0.06 0.64
C SER A 61 6.00 0.01 0.24
N VAL A 62 5.14 -0.38 1.17
CA VAL A 62 3.68 -0.44 0.97
C VAL A 62 2.97 0.37 2.05
N SER A 63 2.13 1.32 1.63
CA SER A 63 1.12 1.96 2.48
C SER A 63 -0.18 1.18 2.36
N ARG A 64 -0.61 0.59 3.47
CA ARG A 64 -1.78 -0.28 3.54
C ARG A 64 -3.03 0.54 3.88
N LEU A 65 -4.04 0.48 3.02
CA LEU A 65 -5.34 1.11 3.27
C LEU A 65 -6.27 0.12 3.97
N PRO A 66 -7.03 0.56 5.00
CA PRO A 66 -7.93 -0.31 5.73
C PRO A 66 -9.01 -0.90 4.80
N SER A 67 -9.46 -2.11 5.10
CA SER A 67 -10.61 -2.71 4.44
C SER A 67 -11.88 -1.87 4.70
N PRO A 68 -12.78 -1.68 3.71
CA PRO A 68 -14.03 -0.93 3.90
C PRO A 68 -14.97 -1.54 4.96
N HIS A 69 -14.67 -2.74 5.46
CA HIS A 69 -15.45 -3.42 6.51
C HIS A 69 -14.89 -3.23 7.94
N LEU A 70 -13.79 -2.49 8.14
CA LEU A 70 -13.17 -2.30 9.45
C LEU A 70 -13.34 -0.89 10.05
N ASP A 71 -14.31 -0.11 9.58
CA ASP A 71 -14.72 1.16 10.20
C ASP A 71 -15.91 0.96 11.15
N THR A 72 -15.83 -0.02 12.06
CA THR A 72 -16.72 -0.06 13.23
C THR A 72 -15.92 -0.58 14.41
N GLN A 73 -15.42 0.36 15.21
CA GLN A 73 -15.23 0.32 16.67
C GLN A 73 -14.10 1.31 17.00
N GLY A 74 -14.46 2.57 17.19
CA GLY A 74 -13.53 3.62 17.56
C GLY A 74 -14.24 4.93 17.88
N GLU A 75 -15.12 4.91 18.89
CA GLU A 75 -15.30 5.99 19.88
C GLU A 75 -16.47 5.60 20.79
N HIS A 76 -16.22 5.38 22.08
CA HIS A 76 -17.11 5.70 23.21
C HIS A 76 -16.25 5.63 24.48
N ARG A 77 -15.26 6.53 24.57
CA ARG A 77 -14.67 6.85 25.87
C ARG A 77 -15.65 7.76 26.61
N SER A 78 -16.71 7.19 27.19
CA SER A 78 -17.48 7.90 28.22
C SER A 78 -16.75 7.74 29.55
N THR A 79 -16.02 8.79 29.90
CA THR A 79 -15.61 9.11 31.26
C THR A 79 -16.83 9.05 32.18
N SER A 80 -16.76 8.25 33.24
CA SER A 80 -17.61 8.44 34.43
C SER A 80 -16.73 8.26 35.65
N VAL A 81 -16.26 9.39 36.15
CA VAL A 81 -16.02 9.64 37.57
C VAL A 81 -17.35 10.12 38.16
N VAL A 82 -17.60 9.81 39.44
CA VAL A 82 -18.80 9.99 40.29
C VAL A 82 -19.73 8.75 40.27
N HIS A 83 -19.98 8.02 41.36
CA HIS A 83 -20.07 8.34 42.79
C HIS A 83 -19.49 7.20 43.62
#